data_AF-A0A7J5MGD3-F1
#
_entry.id   AF-A0A7J5MGD3-F1
#
_cell.length_a   1.000
_cell.length_b   1.000
_cell.length_c   1.000
_cell.angle_alpha   90.00
_cell.angle_beta   90.00
_cell.angle_gamma   90.00
#
_symmetry.space_group_name_H-M   'P 1'
#
loop_
_entity.id
_entity.type
_entity.pdbx_description
1 polymer ?
#
loop_
_entity_poly.entity_id
_entity_poly.type
_entity_poly.pdbx_seq_one_letter_code
_entity_poly.pdbx_strand_id
1 'polypeptide(L)'
;MKDFVFYIKLEHYLAQWLTHSLGNPVRFPAQSNENSVIRRFLQKLPPDKLPEMPSDDTVAIVIPDSKAKDPAVYNYLGPLAKEAVVESIEDLFRRNLWSELGDMTSSSVGLNKTIAAWCEMHGIDIDYIETVRQKYYRMRNAYNRKGMFLGSLTRKREDKTPVFVQHRTTANNTEQL
;
A
#
# COMPACT_ATOMS: atom_id res chain seq x y z
N MET A 1 11.07 9.50 -27.58
CA MET A 1 9.60 9.57 -27.74
C MET A 1 9.11 10.65 -26.77
N LYS A 2 8.21 11.55 -27.18
CA LYS A 2 7.68 12.58 -26.25
C LYS A 2 6.65 11.91 -25.34
N ASP A 3 6.80 12.09 -24.03
CA ASP A 3 5.81 11.63 -23.07
C ASP A 3 4.60 12.55 -23.11
N PHE A 4 3.42 11.98 -23.38
CA PHE A 4 2.15 12.66 -23.19
C PHE A 4 1.71 12.44 -21.74
N VAL A 5 1.33 13.51 -21.06
CA VAL A 5 0.94 13.48 -19.66
C VAL A 5 -0.44 14.10 -19.45
N PHE A 6 -1.10 13.69 -18.39
CA PHE A 6 -2.22 14.43 -17.79
C PHE A 6 -1.88 14.83 -16.37
N TYR A 7 -2.59 15.82 -15.84
CA TYR A 7 -2.33 16.38 -14.51
C TYR A 7 -3.45 16.01 -13.54
N ILE A 8 -3.07 15.56 -12.34
CA ILE A 8 -4.00 15.17 -11.29
C ILE A 8 -3.63 15.85 -9.97
N LYS A 9 -4.63 16.30 -9.22
CA LYS A 9 -4.44 16.82 -7.87
C LYS A 9 -4.48 15.65 -6.88
N LEU A 10 -3.47 15.56 -6.02
CA LEU A 10 -3.36 14.53 -4.98
C LEU A 10 -3.13 15.19 -3.62
N GLU A 11 -3.43 14.47 -2.54
CA GLU A 11 -2.97 14.87 -1.20
C GLU A 11 -1.43 14.88 -1.18
N HIS A 12 -0.83 15.82 -0.46
CA HIS A 12 0.62 16.07 -0.54
C HIS A 12 1.50 14.85 -0.26
N TYR A 13 1.22 14.09 0.81
CA TYR A 13 1.99 12.87 1.12
C TYR A 13 1.87 11.81 0.01
N LEU A 14 0.72 11.75 -0.68
CA LEU A 14 0.48 10.81 -1.75
C LEU A 14 1.25 11.23 -3.01
N ALA A 15 1.27 12.53 -3.32
CA ALA A 15 2.10 13.09 -4.38
C ALA A 15 3.60 12.85 -4.13
N GLN A 16 4.06 13.11 -2.91
CA GLN A 16 5.45 12.88 -2.48
C GLN A 16 5.83 11.41 -2.64
N TRP A 17 5.05 10.52 -2.04
CA TRP A 17 5.27 9.08 -2.15
C TRP A 17 5.28 8.59 -3.60
N LEU A 18 4.30 9.03 -4.41
CA LEU A 18 4.13 8.56 -5.77
C LEU A 18 5.28 9.01 -6.69
N THR A 19 5.67 10.28 -6.59
CA THR A 19 6.77 10.85 -7.38
C THR A 19 8.14 10.34 -6.94
N HIS A 20 8.32 10.08 -5.64
CA HIS A 20 9.52 9.41 -5.14
C HIS A 20 9.63 7.97 -5.67
N SER A 21 8.51 7.23 -5.66
CA SER A 21 8.49 5.82 -6.02
C SER A 21 8.57 5.56 -7.53
N LEU A 22 7.93 6.40 -8.35
CA LEU A 22 7.73 6.17 -9.79
C LEU A 22 8.32 7.26 -10.69
N GLY A 23 9.03 8.22 -10.10
CA GLY A 23 9.64 9.35 -10.79
C GLY A 23 8.68 10.50 -11.08
N ASN A 24 9.21 11.55 -11.71
CA ASN A 24 8.46 12.73 -12.13
C ASN A 24 8.86 13.09 -13.58
N PRO A 25 7.99 12.88 -14.59
CA PRO A 25 6.58 12.49 -14.48
C PRO A 25 6.41 11.03 -14.01
N VAL A 26 5.29 10.77 -13.35
CA VAL A 26 4.96 9.45 -12.82
C VAL A 26 4.64 8.49 -13.95
N ARG A 27 5.33 7.34 -13.99
CA ARG A 27 5.07 6.27 -14.95
C ARG A 27 4.69 4.98 -14.25
N PHE A 28 3.43 4.57 -14.40
CA PHE A 28 2.98 3.28 -13.90
C PHE A 28 3.48 2.10 -14.76
N PRO A 29 3.72 0.91 -14.16
CA PRO A 29 4.03 -0.30 -14.90
C PRO A 29 2.96 -0.66 -15.94
N ALA A 30 3.35 -1.22 -17.08
CA ALA A 30 2.46 -1.42 -18.25
C ALA A 30 1.19 -2.24 -17.96
N GLN A 31 1.25 -3.16 -16.99
CA GLN A 31 0.16 -4.05 -16.57
C GLN A 31 -0.47 -3.65 -15.23
N SER A 32 -0.23 -2.43 -14.75
CA SER A 32 -0.78 -1.97 -13.49
C SER A 32 -2.30 -1.71 -13.56
N ASN A 33 -2.93 -1.72 -12.39
CA ASN A 33 -4.36 -1.39 -12.26
C ASN A 33 -4.63 0.07 -12.67
N GLU A 34 -3.74 0.99 -12.28
CA GLU A 34 -3.83 2.42 -12.54
C GLU A 34 -3.81 2.69 -14.05
N ASN A 35 -2.90 2.03 -14.79
CA ASN A 35 -2.89 2.09 -16.25
C ASN A 35 -4.15 1.49 -16.88
N SER A 36 -4.76 0.48 -16.26
CA SER A 36 -6.03 -0.10 -16.71
C SER A 36 -7.19 0.89 -16.53
N VAL A 37 -7.25 1.58 -15.38
CA VAL A 37 -8.23 2.64 -15.09
C VAL A 37 -8.05 3.81 -16.07
N ILE A 38 -6.81 4.30 -16.26
CA ILE A 38 -6.50 5.39 -17.19
C ILE A 38 -6.96 5.02 -18.59
N ARG A 39 -6.54 3.87 -19.13
CA ARG A 39 -6.93 3.42 -20.48
C ARG A 39 -8.44 3.30 -20.65
N ARG A 40 -9.15 2.84 -19.62
CA ARG A 40 -10.61 2.68 -19.66
C ARG A 40 -11.31 4.02 -19.88
N PHE A 41 -10.89 5.07 -19.18
CA PHE A 41 -11.56 6.36 -19.19
C PHE A 41 -10.93 7.43 -20.09
N LEU A 42 -9.76 7.15 -20.68
CA LEU A 42 -9.10 8.07 -21.60
C LEU A 42 -9.98 8.37 -22.82
N GLN A 43 -10.19 9.67 -23.08
CA GLN A 43 -11.04 10.19 -24.14
C GLN A 43 -10.26 11.12 -25.06
N LYS A 44 -10.83 11.40 -26.24
CA LYS A 44 -10.35 12.48 -27.09
C LYS A 44 -10.57 13.81 -26.38
N LEU A 45 -9.65 14.76 -26.57
CA LEU A 45 -9.85 16.13 -26.08
C LEU A 45 -11.16 16.68 -26.68
N PRO A 46 -12.13 17.10 -25.85
CA PRO A 46 -13.34 17.74 -26.34
C PRO A 46 -12.99 19.03 -27.13
N PRO A 47 -13.68 19.34 -28.24
CA PRO A 47 -13.36 20.50 -29.07
C PRO A 47 -13.46 21.85 -28.35
N ASP A 48 -14.27 21.91 -27.29
CA ASP A 48 -14.53 23.06 -26.43
C ASP A 48 -13.53 23.19 -25.26
N LYS A 49 -12.62 22.23 -25.10
CA LYS A 49 -11.65 22.22 -24.00
C LYS A 49 -10.22 22.44 -24.49
N LEU A 50 -9.49 23.23 -23.71
CA LEU A 50 -8.05 23.37 -23.87
C LEU A 50 -7.32 22.22 -23.15
N PRO A 51 -6.14 21.81 -23.63
CA PRO A 51 -5.26 20.92 -22.88
C PRO A 51 -4.96 21.49 -21.49
N GLU A 52 -4.97 20.63 -20.49
CA GLU A 52 -4.63 21.05 -19.14
C GLU A 52 -3.14 21.36 -19.02
N MET A 53 -2.84 22.42 -18.27
CA MET A 53 -1.49 22.87 -17.99
C MET A 53 -1.06 22.42 -16.58
N PRO A 54 0.25 22.24 -16.34
CA PRO A 54 0.75 21.95 -15.01
C PRO A 54 0.41 23.10 -14.05
N SER A 55 0.08 22.74 -12.81
CA SER A 55 0.02 23.64 -11.67
C SER A 55 0.85 23.09 -10.52
N ASP A 56 1.23 23.95 -9.58
CA ASP A 56 2.05 23.59 -8.42
C ASP A 56 1.41 22.48 -7.56
N ASP A 57 0.07 22.36 -7.60
CA ASP A 57 -0.73 21.40 -6.85
C ASP A 57 -0.99 20.08 -7.60
N THR A 58 -0.39 19.89 -8.79
CA THR A 58 -0.69 18.74 -9.64
C THR A 58 0.51 17.87 -9.93
N VAL A 59 0.28 16.56 -10.00
CA VAL A 59 1.26 15.56 -10.41
C VAL A 59 1.05 15.22 -11.88
N ALA A 60 2.14 15.25 -12.65
CA ALA A 60 2.15 14.80 -14.03
C ALA A 60 2.21 13.26 -14.09
N ILE A 61 1.22 12.64 -14.75
CA ILE A 61 1.17 11.19 -14.96
C ILE A 61 1.25 10.90 -16.45
N VAL A 62 2.17 10.01 -16.83
CA VAL A 62 2.33 9.57 -18.22
C VAL A 62 1.10 8.78 -18.68
N ILE A 63 0.56 9.17 -19.83
CA ILE A 63 -0.50 8.43 -20.51
C ILE A 63 0.08 7.11 -21.01
N PRO A 64 -0.50 5.96 -20.63
CA PRO A 64 0.02 4.66 -21.05
C PRO A 64 -0.16 4.44 -22.54
N ASP A 65 0.85 3.85 -23.17
CA ASP A 65 0.77 3.46 -24.57
C ASP A 65 -0.40 2.50 -24.82
N SER A 66 -1.08 2.72 -25.94
CA SER A 66 -2.19 1.88 -26.40
C SER A 66 -2.27 1.90 -27.92
N LYS A 67 -2.27 0.71 -28.53
CA LYS A 67 -2.47 0.55 -29.98
C LYS A 67 -3.84 1.08 -30.44
N ALA A 68 -4.84 1.06 -29.55
CA ALA A 68 -6.21 1.46 -29.85
C ALA A 68 -6.47 2.96 -29.57
N LYS A 69 -5.66 3.58 -28.70
CA LYS A 69 -5.83 4.98 -28.27
C LYS A 69 -4.48 5.67 -28.33
N ASP A 70 -4.20 6.33 -29.44
CA ASP A 70 -3.00 7.15 -29.61
C ASP A 70 -3.03 8.32 -28.60
N PRO A 71 -2.05 8.47 -27.69
CA PRO A 71 -1.97 9.56 -26.73
C PRO A 71 -1.93 10.96 -27.36
N ALA A 72 -1.53 11.09 -28.64
CA ALA A 72 -1.60 12.38 -29.33
C ALA A 72 -3.04 12.87 -29.56
N VAL A 73 -3.99 11.93 -29.63
CA VAL A 73 -5.42 12.20 -29.88
C VAL A 73 -6.27 11.97 -28.62
N TYR A 74 -5.93 10.96 -27.83
CA TYR A 74 -6.61 10.56 -26.60
C TYR A 74 -5.78 11.01 -25.39
N ASN A 75 -5.98 12.24 -24.94
CA ASN A 75 -5.21 12.86 -23.85
C ASN A 75 -6.07 13.55 -22.79
N TYR A 76 -7.37 13.26 -22.77
CA TYR A 76 -8.30 13.88 -21.84
C TYR A 76 -8.90 12.84 -20.87
N LEU A 77 -8.93 13.21 -19.59
CA LEU A 77 -9.67 12.53 -18.54
C LEU A 77 -10.64 13.52 -17.91
N GLY A 78 -11.92 13.16 -17.87
CA GLY A 78 -12.93 13.95 -17.17
C GLY A 78 -12.71 13.97 -15.65
N PRO A 79 -13.34 14.91 -14.92
CA PRO A 79 -13.16 15.04 -13.47
C PRO A 79 -13.41 13.75 -12.68
N LEU A 80 -14.52 13.05 -12.96
CA LEU A 80 -14.85 11.77 -12.31
C LEU A 80 -13.86 10.65 -12.67
N ALA A 81 -13.29 10.69 -13.88
CA ALA A 81 -12.26 9.72 -14.27
C ALA A 81 -10.96 9.97 -13.51
N LYS A 82 -10.62 11.25 -13.25
CA LYS A 82 -9.49 11.59 -12.40
C LYS A 82 -9.72 11.13 -10.97
N GLU A 83 -10.91 11.33 -10.41
CA GLU A 83 -11.24 10.81 -9.07
C GLU A 83 -11.03 9.29 -8.98
N ALA A 84 -11.46 8.52 -9.99
CA ALA A 84 -11.20 7.08 -10.04
C ALA A 84 -9.69 6.74 -10.11
N VAL A 85 -8.88 7.57 -10.80
CA VAL A 85 -7.42 7.42 -10.80
C VAL A 85 -6.84 7.75 -9.42
N VAL A 86 -7.28 8.82 -8.76
CA VAL A 86 -6.87 9.14 -7.38
C VAL A 86 -7.16 7.97 -6.44
N GLU A 87 -8.36 7.40 -6.50
CA GLU A 87 -8.75 6.25 -5.68
C GLU A 87 -7.84 5.04 -5.96
N SER A 88 -7.53 4.76 -7.23
CA SER A 88 -6.62 3.67 -7.57
C SER A 88 -5.20 3.86 -7.03
N ILE A 89 -4.70 5.10 -7.01
CA ILE A 89 -3.39 5.47 -6.46
C ILE A 89 -3.40 5.36 -4.93
N GLU A 90 -4.46 5.82 -4.29
CA GLU A 90 -4.66 5.71 -2.84
C GLU A 90 -4.72 4.24 -2.39
N ASP A 91 -5.37 3.37 -3.15
CA ASP A 91 -5.38 1.93 -2.90
C ASP A 91 -4.02 1.28 -3.14
N LEU A 92 -3.26 1.74 -4.13
CA LEU A 92 -1.86 1.32 -4.33
C LEU A 92 -1.00 1.71 -3.12
N PHE A 93 -1.11 2.95 -2.66
CA PHE A 93 -0.39 3.45 -1.48
C PHE A 93 -0.70 2.60 -0.24
N ARG A 94 -1.99 2.36 0.04
CA ARG A 94 -2.41 1.54 1.20
C ARG A 94 -1.88 0.12 1.11
N ARG A 95 -1.91 -0.50 -0.07
CA ARG A 95 -1.34 -1.84 -0.29
C ARG A 95 0.16 -1.86 -0.03
N ASN A 96 0.90 -0.87 -0.52
CA ASN A 96 2.34 -0.79 -0.30
C ASN A 96 2.68 -0.60 1.18
N LEU A 97 2.05 0.41 1.80
CA LEU A 97 2.18 0.70 3.23
C LEU A 97 1.91 -0.54 4.09
N TRP A 98 0.85 -1.26 3.76
CA TRP A 98 0.48 -2.48 4.47
C TRP A 98 1.50 -3.60 4.28
N SER A 99 1.90 -3.84 3.03
CA SER A 99 2.82 -4.92 2.68
C SER A 99 4.16 -4.78 3.39
N GLU A 100 4.70 -3.56 3.50
CA GLU A 100 6.00 -3.33 4.11
C GLU A 100 5.96 -3.25 5.64
N LEU A 101 4.88 -2.72 6.23
CA LEU A 101 4.76 -2.57 7.68
C LEU A 101 4.15 -3.78 8.39
N GLY A 102 3.39 -4.63 7.69
CA GLY A 102 2.71 -5.79 8.26
C GLY A 102 3.66 -6.75 8.97
N ASP A 103 4.80 -7.03 8.34
CA ASP A 103 5.83 -7.95 8.86
C ASP A 103 6.56 -7.38 10.09
N MET A 104 6.64 -6.05 10.19
CA MET A 104 7.36 -5.34 11.24
C MET A 104 6.57 -5.18 12.54
N THR A 105 5.30 -5.62 12.56
CA THR A 105 4.42 -5.54 13.75
C THR A 105 4.89 -6.43 14.92
N SER A 106 5.79 -7.39 14.66
CA SER A 106 6.39 -8.27 15.67
C SER A 106 7.76 -7.79 16.18
N SER A 107 8.28 -6.69 15.63
CA SER A 107 9.60 -6.16 16.00
C SER A 107 9.61 -5.52 17.39
N SER A 108 10.79 -5.48 18.03
CA SER A 108 11.01 -4.79 19.31
C SER A 108 10.91 -3.26 19.21
N VAL A 109 10.92 -2.72 17.99
CA VAL A 109 10.79 -1.29 17.72
C VAL A 109 9.32 -0.91 17.65
N GLY A 110 8.93 0.12 18.40
CA GLY A 110 7.54 0.59 18.42
C GLY A 110 7.06 1.05 17.04
N LEU A 111 5.87 0.59 16.64
CA LEU A 111 5.25 0.83 15.33
C LEU A 111 5.26 2.31 14.87
N ASN A 112 5.10 3.26 15.79
CA ASN A 112 5.12 4.68 15.48
C ASN A 112 6.48 5.15 14.92
N LYS A 113 7.59 4.60 15.44
CA LYS A 113 8.95 4.87 14.93
C LYS A 113 9.16 4.19 13.57
N THR A 114 8.65 2.96 13.43
CA THR A 114 8.71 2.22 12.15
C THR A 114 7.96 2.97 11.04
N ILE A 115 6.77 3.50 11.31
CA ILE A 115 6.01 4.30 10.34
C ILE A 115 6.76 5.59 9.98
N ALA A 116 7.39 6.26 10.96
CA ALA A 116 8.17 7.47 10.69
C ALA A 116 9.37 7.18 9.77
N ALA A 117 10.13 6.13 10.07
CA ALA A 117 11.24 5.68 9.23
C ALA A 117 10.77 5.23 7.84
N TRP A 118 9.60 4.61 7.74
CA TRP A 118 8.98 4.25 6.46
C TRP A 118 8.64 5.49 5.63
N CYS A 119 8.09 6.54 6.25
CA CYS A 119 7.81 7.81 5.56
C CYS A 119 9.10 8.43 5.01
N GLU A 120 10.17 8.48 5.83
CA GLU A 120 11.48 8.98 5.42
C GLU A 120 12.05 8.18 4.24
N MET A 121 12.00 6.85 4.31
CA MET A 121 12.48 5.95 3.27
C MET A 121 11.74 6.13 1.93
N HIS A 122 10.48 6.51 1.97
CA HIS A 122 9.63 6.72 0.79
C HIS A 122 9.48 8.20 0.38
N GLY A 123 10.30 9.10 0.93
CA GLY A 123 10.34 10.51 0.55
C GLY A 123 9.12 11.32 0.97
N ILE A 124 8.43 10.92 2.05
CA ILE A 124 7.30 11.65 2.64
C ILE A 124 7.82 12.56 3.74
N ASP A 125 7.44 13.84 3.69
CA ASP A 125 7.89 14.83 4.67
C ASP A 125 7.37 14.55 6.09
N ILE A 126 8.13 15.05 7.07
CA ILE A 126 7.85 14.86 8.50
C ILE A 126 6.45 15.35 8.92
N ASP A 127 5.96 16.40 8.27
CA ASP A 127 4.65 17.01 8.53
C ASP A 127 3.48 16.07 8.20
N TYR A 128 3.72 15.07 7.34
CA TYR A 128 2.69 14.12 6.92
C TYR A 128 2.77 12.76 7.61
N ILE A 129 3.76 12.52 8.49
CA ILE A 129 3.92 11.23 9.19
C ILE A 129 2.67 10.86 9.99
N GLU A 130 2.04 11.83 10.67
CA GLU A 130 0.84 11.57 11.47
C GLU A 130 -0.34 11.18 10.58
N THR A 131 -0.47 11.76 9.39
CA THR A 131 -1.49 11.39 8.40
C THR A 131 -1.33 9.92 7.97
N VAL A 132 -0.11 9.51 7.61
CA VAL A 132 0.20 8.13 7.23
C VAL A 132 -0.04 7.17 8.40
N ARG A 133 0.36 7.55 9.61
CA ARG A 133 0.14 6.78 10.83
C ARG A 133 -1.35 6.52 11.08
N GLN A 134 -2.18 7.55 10.99
CA GLN A 134 -3.63 7.40 11.17
C GLN A 134 -4.24 6.49 10.12
N LYS A 135 -3.82 6.59 8.85
CA LYS A 135 -4.27 5.68 7.78
C LYS A 135 -3.94 4.22 8.11
N TYR A 136 -2.71 3.93 8.53
CA TYR A 136 -2.31 2.58 8.94
C TYR A 136 -3.17 2.05 10.10
N TYR A 137 -3.35 2.84 11.16
CA TYR A 137 -4.16 2.42 12.31
C TYR A 137 -5.64 2.24 11.96
N ARG A 138 -6.22 3.09 11.11
CA ARG A 138 -7.61 2.91 10.62
C ARG A 138 -7.77 1.57 9.93
N MET A 139 -6.82 1.21 9.06
CA MET A 139 -6.83 -0.05 8.34
C MET A 139 -6.67 -1.24 9.30
N ARG A 140 -5.64 -1.22 10.16
CA ARG A 140 -5.40 -2.25 11.18
C ARG A 140 -6.61 -2.46 12.10
N ASN A 141 -7.22 -1.38 12.58
CA ASN A 141 -8.38 -1.44 13.47
C ASN A 141 -9.63 -1.99 12.78
N ALA A 142 -9.81 -1.72 11.48
CA ALA A 142 -10.94 -2.27 10.72
C ALA A 142 -10.87 -3.81 10.62
N TYR A 143 -9.67 -4.37 10.44
CA TYR A 143 -9.46 -5.81 10.41
C TYR A 143 -9.52 -6.45 11.80
N ASN A 144 -8.90 -5.83 12.81
CA ASN A 144 -8.95 -6.32 14.19
C ASN A 144 -10.40 -6.43 14.69
N ARG A 145 -11.28 -5.47 14.35
CA ARG A 145 -12.71 -5.52 14.68
C ARG A 145 -13.45 -6.71 14.06
N LYS A 146 -12.92 -7.28 12.97
CA LYS A 146 -13.45 -8.48 12.32
C LYS A 146 -12.75 -9.77 12.77
N GLY A 147 -11.92 -9.72 13.81
CA GLY A 147 -11.16 -10.86 14.31
C GLY A 147 -9.99 -11.29 13.41
N MET A 148 -9.68 -10.50 12.38
CA MET A 148 -8.51 -10.73 11.52
C MET A 148 -7.31 -10.06 12.18
N PHE A 149 -6.60 -10.82 13.00
CA PHE A 149 -5.34 -10.37 13.59
C PHE A 149 -4.25 -10.37 12.52
N LEU A 150 -3.79 -9.17 12.23
CA LEU A 150 -2.83 -8.91 11.18
C LEU A 150 -1.39 -8.77 11.69
N GLY A 151 -1.16 -9.06 12.97
CA GLY A 151 0.20 -9.22 13.50
C GLY A 151 0.63 -10.69 13.48
N SER A 152 1.90 -10.95 13.78
CA SER A 152 2.40 -12.30 14.01
C SER A 152 1.58 -13.00 15.10
N LEU A 153 0.89 -14.08 14.72
CA LEU A 153 0.43 -15.11 15.66
C LEU A 153 1.67 -15.86 16.13
N THR A 154 2.54 -15.21 16.92
CA THR A 154 3.56 -15.95 17.65
C THR A 154 2.78 -16.78 18.67
N ARG A 155 2.43 -18.01 18.28
CA ARG A 155 2.06 -19.06 19.19
C ARG A 155 3.19 -19.07 20.21
N LYS A 156 2.95 -18.60 21.44
CA LYS A 156 3.83 -18.95 22.54
C LYS A 156 3.92 -20.47 22.48
N ARG A 157 5.06 -21.03 22.07
CA ARG A 157 5.41 -22.38 22.49
C ARG A 157 5.48 -22.25 24.00
N GLU A 158 4.39 -22.58 24.68
CA GLU A 158 4.54 -23.10 26.02
C GLU A 158 5.38 -24.36 25.83
N ASP A 159 6.68 -24.25 26.12
CA ASP A 159 7.52 -25.39 26.36
C ASP A 159 6.91 -26.13 27.56
N LYS A 160 5.93 -26.98 27.28
CA LYS A 160 5.55 -28.04 28.20
C LYS A 160 6.73 -28.99 28.21
N THR A 161 7.66 -28.76 29.13
CA THR A 161 8.63 -29.77 29.55
C THR A 161 7.82 -31.04 29.82
N PRO A 162 8.02 -32.15 29.09
CA PRO A 162 7.31 -33.37 29.41
C PRO A 162 7.94 -33.89 30.70
N VAL A 163 7.28 -33.61 31.84
CA VAL A 163 7.57 -34.32 33.07
C VAL A 163 7.04 -35.74 32.86
N PHE A 164 7.92 -36.63 32.43
CA PHE A 164 7.67 -38.07 32.49
C PHE A 164 7.57 -38.45 33.98
N VAL A 165 6.33 -38.52 34.49
CA VAL A 165 6.07 -39.18 35.76
C VAL A 165 6.19 -40.68 35.53
N GLN A 166 7.33 -41.26 35.89
CA GLN A 166 7.44 -42.71 36.02
C GLN A 166 6.58 -43.15 37.22
N HIS A 167 5.44 -43.76 36.96
CA HIS A 167 4.76 -44.55 37.97
C HIS A 167 5.65 -45.76 38.28
N ARG A 168 6.25 -45.79 39.48
CA ARG A 168 6.89 -47.00 40.00
C ARG A 168 5.81 -48.07 40.17
N THR A 169 5.84 -49.09 39.31
CA THR A 169 5.11 -50.34 39.54
C THR A 169 5.85 -51.11 40.64
N THR A 170 5.29 -51.15 41.84
CA THR A 170 5.73 -52.09 42.89
C THR A 170 5.35 -53.50 42.46
N ALA A 171 6.35 -54.36 42.26
CA ALA A 171 6.15 -55.80 42.13
C ALA A 171 5.97 -56.41 43.52
N ASN A 172 4.86 -57.12 43.72
CA ASN A 172 4.64 -58.01 44.85
C ASN A 172 5.56 -59.23 44.69
N ASN A 173 6.52 -59.41 45.59
CA ASN A 173 7.15 -60.71 45.80
C ASN A 173 6.54 -61.36 47.03
N THR A 174 5.73 -62.38 46.76
CA THR A 174 5.36 -63.43 47.70
C THR A 174 6.57 -64.36 47.85
N GLU A 175 7.11 -64.50 49.06
CA GLU A 175 7.84 -65.71 49.43
C GLU A 175 7.37 -66.19 50.80
N GLN A 176 6.97 -67.46 50.81
CA GLN A 176 6.53 -68.25 51.95
C GLN A 176 7.74 -68.63 52.82
N LEU A 177 7.52 -68.68 54.13
CA LEU A 177 7.93 -69.78 55.03
C LEU A 177 7.13 -69.68 56.34
#